data_AF-A0A6B3NGV3-F1
#
_entry.id   AF-A0A6B3NGV3-F1
#
_cell.length_a   1.000
_cell.length_b   1.000
_cell.length_c   1.000
_cell.angle_alpha   90.00
_cell.angle_beta   90.00
_cell.angle_gamma   90.00
#
_symmetry.space_group_name_H-M   'P 1'
#
loop_
_entity.id
_entity.type
_entity.pdbx_description
1 polymer ?
#
loop_
_entity_poly.entity_id
_entity_poly.type
_entity_poly.pdbx_seq_one_letter_code
_entity_poly.pdbx_strand_id
1 'polypeptide(L)'
;IKDPQYIERAEIIREKGTNRSRFYRGQVDKYTWVDIGSSYLPSGILAAFLQAQLEGRQQIQSKRQQIWEYYYENLQDWAQEHSIRLPIVPAHCDQAYHMFYLLMPSLEERQALIAHLKTRDISSVFHYLPLHLSQMGRQFGGAEGDCPVTESLSDRLLRLPFYNNLTEADQARVVASIKDFHPGS
;
A
#
# COMPACT_ATOMS: atom_id res chain seq x y z
N ILE A 1 -20.54 -7.05 -3.29
CA ILE A 1 -20.10 -8.30 -3.95
C ILE A 1 -20.31 -8.11 -5.44
N LYS A 2 -19.30 -8.40 -6.27
CA LYS A 2 -19.37 -8.10 -7.72
C LYS A 2 -20.25 -9.09 -8.49
N ASP A 3 -20.25 -10.36 -8.08
CA ASP A 3 -21.09 -11.41 -8.67
C ASP A 3 -22.28 -11.74 -7.73
N PRO A 4 -23.53 -11.47 -8.16
CA PRO A 4 -24.72 -11.67 -7.33
C PRO A 4 -24.88 -13.08 -6.77
N GLN A 5 -24.38 -14.13 -7.46
CA GLN A 5 -24.55 -15.52 -7.00
C GLN A 5 -23.84 -15.78 -5.66
N TYR A 6 -22.84 -14.98 -5.32
CA TYR A 6 -22.07 -15.14 -4.08
C TYR A 6 -22.59 -14.29 -2.91
N ILE A 7 -23.65 -13.49 -3.09
CA ILE A 7 -24.18 -12.61 -2.04
C ILE A 7 -24.59 -13.42 -0.81
N GLU A 8 -25.47 -14.42 -0.98
CA GLU A 8 -25.99 -15.21 0.15
C GLU A 8 -24.86 -15.97 0.86
N ARG A 9 -23.97 -16.61 0.09
CA ARG A 9 -22.83 -17.35 0.65
C ARG A 9 -21.92 -16.44 1.48
N ALA A 10 -21.65 -15.23 1.02
CA ALA A 10 -20.78 -14.31 1.76
C ALA A 10 -21.43 -13.78 3.04
N GLU A 11 -22.75 -13.54 3.04
CA GLU A 11 -23.47 -13.18 4.26
C GLU A 11 -23.37 -14.29 5.31
N ILE A 12 -23.53 -15.56 4.90
CA ILE A 12 -23.39 -16.72 5.77
C ILE A 12 -21.98 -16.79 6.37
N ILE A 13 -20.94 -16.71 5.54
CA ILE A 13 -19.54 -16.78 6.00
C ILE A 13 -19.21 -15.63 6.96
N ARG A 14 -19.72 -14.42 6.68
CA ARG A 14 -19.53 -13.21 7.50
C ARG A 14 -20.22 -13.28 8.86
N GLU A 15 -21.39 -13.89 8.91
CA GLU A 15 -22.22 -14.04 10.12
C GLU A 15 -22.00 -15.41 10.78
N LYS A 16 -20.73 -15.81 10.94
CA LYS A 16 -20.34 -17.02 11.70
C LYS A 16 -20.95 -18.32 11.16
N GLY A 17 -21.21 -18.38 9.86
CA GLY A 17 -21.78 -19.58 9.23
C GLY A 17 -23.30 -19.67 9.34
N THR A 18 -23.99 -18.59 9.74
CA THR A 18 -25.43 -18.61 9.98
C THR A 18 -26.23 -17.93 8.87
N ASN A 19 -27.47 -18.35 8.64
CA ASN A 19 -28.41 -17.67 7.74
C ASN A 19 -29.07 -16.44 8.40
N ARG A 20 -28.39 -15.75 9.33
CA ARG A 20 -28.93 -14.64 10.14
C ARG A 20 -29.44 -13.47 9.30
N SER A 21 -28.82 -13.16 8.17
CA SER A 21 -29.30 -12.12 7.25
C SER A 21 -30.67 -12.44 6.67
N ARG A 22 -30.98 -13.72 6.42
CA ARG A 22 -32.32 -14.16 5.96
C ARG A 22 -33.37 -13.98 7.04
N PHE A 23 -33.01 -14.23 8.30
CA PHE A 23 -33.88 -13.99 9.44
C PHE A 23 -34.23 -12.49 9.55
N TYR A 24 -33.24 -11.59 9.47
CA TYR A 24 -33.49 -10.14 9.44
C TYR A 24 -34.34 -9.69 8.25
N ARG A 25 -34.25 -10.37 7.10
CA ARG A 25 -35.09 -10.14 5.92
C ARG A 25 -36.48 -10.79 6.01
N GLY A 26 -36.82 -11.49 7.10
CA GLY A 26 -38.11 -12.19 7.24
C GLY A 26 -38.27 -13.40 6.32
N GLN A 27 -37.18 -13.95 5.79
CA GLN A 27 -37.18 -15.08 4.84
C GLN A 27 -37.13 -16.46 5.56
N VAL A 28 -36.92 -16.47 6.87
CA VAL A 28 -36.92 -17.65 7.76
C VAL A 28 -37.39 -17.23 9.16
N ASP A 29 -38.05 -18.13 9.89
CA ASP A 29 -38.59 -17.84 11.23
C ASP A 29 -37.52 -17.79 12.32
N LYS A 30 -36.44 -18.56 12.15
CA LYS A 30 -35.28 -18.59 13.04
C LYS A 30 -34.02 -18.76 12.21
N TYR A 31 -32.93 -18.14 12.64
CA TYR A 31 -31.62 -18.41 12.06
C TYR A 31 -30.98 -19.64 12.72
N THR A 32 -30.13 -20.33 11.98
CA THR A 32 -29.36 -21.48 12.43
C THR A 32 -27.97 -21.49 11.79
N TRP A 33 -27.09 -22.35 12.30
CA TRP A 33 -25.80 -22.63 11.70
C TRP A 33 -25.99 -23.52 10.46
N VAL A 34 -25.51 -23.08 9.30
CA VAL A 34 -25.76 -23.72 8.01
C VAL A 34 -24.49 -24.01 7.20
N ASP A 35 -23.36 -23.37 7.52
CA ASP A 35 -22.08 -23.58 6.82
C ASP A 35 -20.89 -23.13 7.67
N ILE A 36 -19.66 -23.37 7.23
CA ILE A 36 -18.46 -22.76 7.81
C ILE A 36 -18.52 -21.22 7.72
N GLY A 37 -18.04 -20.54 8.76
CA GLY A 37 -17.91 -19.09 8.75
C GLY A 37 -17.05 -18.57 9.89
N SER A 38 -16.89 -17.25 9.92
CA SER A 38 -16.13 -16.54 10.94
C SER A 38 -16.82 -15.22 11.30
N SER A 39 -16.24 -14.42 12.19
CA SER A 39 -16.79 -13.13 12.61
C SER A 39 -16.11 -11.99 11.87
N TYR A 40 -16.63 -11.63 10.69
CA TYR A 40 -16.10 -10.53 9.85
C TYR A 40 -16.91 -9.23 10.00
N LEU A 41 -17.39 -8.95 11.21
CA LEU A 41 -18.18 -7.75 11.54
C LEU A 41 -17.23 -6.62 12.00
N PRO A 42 -17.22 -5.44 11.33
CA PRO A 42 -16.51 -4.29 11.86
C PRO A 42 -17.24 -3.72 13.09
N SER A 43 -16.49 -3.11 14.01
CA SER A 43 -17.04 -2.34 15.13
C SER A 43 -17.82 -1.12 14.62
N GLY A 44 -18.94 -0.79 15.26
CA GLY A 44 -19.72 0.42 14.95
C GLY A 44 -18.91 1.72 15.09
N ILE A 45 -17.97 1.78 16.05
CA ILE A 45 -17.09 2.94 16.25
C ILE A 45 -16.12 3.09 15.07
N LEU A 46 -15.53 1.98 14.61
CA LEU A 46 -14.64 2.00 13.44
C LEU A 46 -15.41 2.36 12.16
N ALA A 47 -16.65 1.89 12.02
CA ALA A 47 -17.52 2.24 10.91
C ALA A 47 -17.86 3.74 10.90
N ALA A 48 -18.15 4.33 12.06
CA ALA A 48 -18.39 5.77 12.19
C ALA A 48 -17.15 6.61 11.83
N PHE A 49 -15.96 6.18 12.27
CA PHE A 49 -14.70 6.84 11.89
C PHE A 49 -14.45 6.75 10.38
N LEU A 50 -14.65 5.57 9.78
CA LEU A 50 -14.54 5.37 8.34
C LEU A 50 -15.54 6.23 7.56
N GLN A 51 -16.78 6.37 8.05
CA GLN A 51 -17.81 7.18 7.41
C GLN A 51 -17.34 8.64 7.21
N ALA A 52 -16.77 9.25 8.25
CA ALA A 52 -16.21 10.61 8.15
C ALA A 52 -15.07 10.69 7.10
N GLN A 53 -14.23 9.65 6.99
CA GLN A 53 -13.19 9.60 5.95
C GLN A 53 -13.78 9.45 4.53
N LEU A 54 -14.85 8.68 4.37
CA LEU A 54 -15.54 8.50 3.10
C LEU A 54 -16.23 9.79 2.64
N GLU A 55 -16.82 10.54 3.58
CA GLU A 55 -17.40 11.87 3.32
C GLU A 55 -16.31 12.87 2.89
N GLY A 56 -15.14 12.84 3.53
CA GLY A 56 -13.98 13.67 3.20
C GLY A 56 -13.11 13.17 2.05
N ARG A 57 -13.50 12.12 1.32
CA ARG A 57 -12.61 11.39 0.39
C ARG A 57 -11.97 12.27 -0.69
N GLN A 58 -12.69 13.27 -1.21
CA GLN A 58 -12.19 14.14 -2.28
C GLN A 58 -11.07 15.05 -1.78
N GLN A 59 -11.24 15.63 -0.60
CA GLN A 59 -10.20 16.46 0.03
C GLN A 59 -8.96 15.62 0.36
N ILE A 60 -9.17 14.42 0.91
CA ILE A 60 -8.08 13.46 1.20
C ILE A 60 -7.32 13.11 -0.09
N GLN A 61 -8.03 12.75 -1.16
CA GLN A 61 -7.41 12.40 -2.44
C GLN A 61 -6.64 13.58 -3.05
N SER A 62 -7.23 14.78 -3.06
CA SER A 62 -6.57 15.99 -3.55
C SER A 62 -5.28 16.28 -2.80
N LYS A 63 -5.29 16.16 -1.47
CA LYS A 63 -4.08 16.40 -0.68
C LYS A 63 -2.98 15.38 -0.97
N ARG A 64 -3.34 14.11 -1.16
CA ARG A 64 -2.37 13.07 -1.55
C ARG A 64 -1.81 13.30 -2.94
N GLN A 65 -2.66 13.73 -3.88
CA GLN A 65 -2.23 14.12 -5.22
C GLN A 65 -1.15 15.21 -5.16
N GLN A 66 -1.43 16.31 -4.45
CA GLN A 66 -0.49 17.42 -4.30
C GLN A 66 0.87 16.98 -3.74
N ILE A 67 0.86 16.12 -2.70
CA ILE A 67 2.11 15.60 -2.11
C ILE A 67 2.87 14.73 -3.11
N TRP A 68 2.16 13.89 -3.85
CA TRP A 68 2.77 12.99 -4.83
C TRP A 68 3.37 13.76 -6.01
N GLU A 69 2.64 14.73 -6.55
CA GLU A 69 3.08 15.59 -7.65
C GLU A 69 4.29 16.42 -7.24
N TYR A 70 4.30 16.97 -6.03
CA TYR A 70 5.47 17.69 -5.50
C TYR A 70 6.73 16.82 -5.50
N TYR A 71 6.66 15.58 -4.99
CA TYR A 71 7.81 14.68 -5.05
C TYR A 71 8.22 14.36 -6.48
N TYR A 72 7.26 14.11 -7.38
CA TYR A 72 7.53 13.78 -8.77
C TYR A 72 8.29 14.90 -9.47
N GLU A 73 7.74 16.12 -9.43
CA GLU A 73 8.29 17.30 -10.07
C GLU A 73 9.68 17.65 -9.54
N ASN A 74 9.89 17.50 -8.22
CA ASN A 74 11.13 17.92 -7.59
C ASN A 74 12.24 16.85 -7.61
N LEU A 75 11.92 15.59 -7.89
CA LEU A 75 12.90 14.48 -7.91
C LEU A 75 13.19 13.95 -9.32
N GLN A 76 12.41 14.29 -10.35
CA GLN A 76 12.57 13.72 -11.69
C GLN A 76 13.97 13.93 -12.29
N ASP A 77 14.54 15.14 -12.19
CA ASP A 77 15.85 15.44 -12.77
C ASP A 77 16.97 14.69 -12.04
N TRP A 78 16.95 14.72 -10.71
CA TRP A 78 17.90 13.97 -9.87
C TRP A 78 17.79 12.47 -10.13
N ALA A 79 16.58 11.95 -10.24
CA ALA A 79 16.35 10.54 -10.52
C ALA A 79 16.89 10.15 -11.91
N GLN A 80 16.70 10.99 -12.91
CA GLN A 80 17.24 10.78 -14.26
C GLN A 80 18.77 10.78 -14.26
N GLU A 81 19.41 11.74 -13.57
CA GLU A 81 20.87 11.84 -13.47
C GLU A 81 21.50 10.58 -12.85
N HIS A 82 20.86 10.03 -11.82
CA HIS A 82 21.38 8.87 -11.08
C HIS A 82 20.79 7.52 -11.50
N SER A 83 20.09 7.44 -12.65
CA SER A 83 19.46 6.22 -13.14
C SER A 83 18.47 5.57 -12.16
N ILE A 84 17.80 6.40 -11.36
CA ILE A 84 16.74 6.00 -10.43
C ILE A 84 15.39 6.15 -11.13
N ARG A 85 14.48 5.18 -10.90
CA ARG A 85 13.14 5.23 -11.49
C ARG A 85 12.12 5.72 -10.46
N LEU A 86 11.38 6.76 -10.83
CA LEU A 86 10.19 7.24 -10.11
C LEU A 86 8.95 6.37 -10.38
N PRO A 87 7.86 6.53 -9.60
CA PRO A 87 6.65 5.77 -9.85
C PRO A 87 6.06 6.10 -11.23
N ILE A 88 5.54 5.07 -11.91
CA ILE A 88 4.93 5.21 -13.24
C ILE A 88 3.42 5.02 -13.10
N VAL A 89 2.65 5.93 -13.66
CA VAL A 89 1.18 5.90 -13.67
C VAL A 89 0.75 5.71 -15.12
N PRO A 90 0.21 4.53 -15.49
CA PRO A 90 -0.27 4.31 -16.85
C PRO A 90 -1.39 5.28 -17.22
N ALA A 91 -1.44 5.74 -18.49
CA ALA A 91 -2.41 6.72 -18.96
C ALA A 91 -3.89 6.29 -18.83
N HIS A 92 -4.15 4.99 -18.68
CA HIS A 92 -5.49 4.42 -18.51
C HIS A 92 -5.86 4.16 -17.03
N CYS A 93 -5.00 4.56 -16.09
CA CYS A 93 -5.18 4.32 -14.66
C CYS A 93 -5.36 5.63 -13.89
N ASP A 94 -6.43 5.70 -13.09
CA ASP A 94 -6.50 6.64 -11.98
C ASP A 94 -5.70 6.07 -10.79
N GLN A 95 -4.87 6.89 -10.17
CA GLN A 95 -4.13 6.49 -8.98
C GLN A 95 -4.77 7.02 -7.70
N ALA A 96 -4.73 6.19 -6.65
CA ALA A 96 -5.14 6.59 -5.32
C ALA A 96 -4.07 7.42 -4.59
N TYR A 97 -2.88 7.64 -5.17
CA TYR A 97 -1.76 8.32 -4.52
C TYR A 97 -1.41 7.67 -3.18
N HIS A 98 -1.23 6.34 -3.16
CA HIS A 98 -1.03 5.61 -1.90
C HIS A 98 0.33 5.80 -1.26
N MET A 99 1.35 5.94 -2.10
CA MET A 99 2.73 6.06 -1.70
C MET A 99 3.51 6.75 -2.81
N PHE A 100 4.68 7.27 -2.44
CA PHE A 100 5.71 7.64 -3.39
C PHE A 100 6.92 6.74 -3.17
N TYR A 101 7.38 6.07 -4.22
CA TYR A 101 8.49 5.13 -4.15
C TYR A 101 9.61 5.51 -5.12
N LEU A 102 10.83 5.11 -4.79
CA LEU A 102 11.99 5.15 -5.68
C LEU A 102 12.42 3.72 -5.95
N LEU A 103 12.79 3.43 -7.20
CA LEU A 103 13.46 2.19 -7.55
C LEU A 103 14.94 2.50 -7.77
N MET A 104 15.75 2.13 -6.79
CA MET A 104 17.19 2.38 -6.73
C MET A 104 17.96 1.46 -7.68
N PRO A 105 19.24 1.75 -8.01
CA PRO A 105 20.03 0.90 -8.89
C PRO A 105 20.29 -0.50 -8.32
N SER A 106 20.51 -0.61 -7.00
CA SER A 106 20.81 -1.87 -6.32
C SER A 106 20.28 -1.92 -4.87
N LEU A 107 20.43 -3.08 -4.23
CA LEU A 107 20.09 -3.29 -2.82
C LEU A 107 20.93 -2.39 -1.90
N GLU A 108 22.22 -2.28 -2.19
CA GLU A 108 23.21 -1.53 -1.45
C GLU A 108 22.87 -0.03 -1.50
N GLU A 109 22.59 0.50 -2.70
CA GLU A 109 22.18 1.90 -2.89
C GLU A 109 20.87 2.22 -2.16
N ARG A 110 19.93 1.28 -2.19
CA ARG A 110 18.68 1.41 -1.43
C ARG A 110 18.96 1.47 0.08
N GLN A 111 19.83 0.62 0.60
CA GLN A 111 20.20 0.64 2.02
C GLN A 111 20.96 1.91 2.40
N ALA A 112 21.87 2.37 1.55
CA ALA A 112 22.64 3.59 1.75
C ALA A 112 21.72 4.81 1.83
N LEU A 113 20.75 4.94 0.92
CA LEU A 113 19.78 6.04 0.98
C LEU A 113 18.90 5.98 2.24
N ILE A 114 18.44 4.80 2.66
CA ILE A 114 17.70 4.65 3.93
C ILE A 114 18.55 5.14 5.11
N ALA A 115 19.82 4.72 5.17
CA ALA A 115 20.72 5.11 6.24
C ALA A 115 20.97 6.63 6.24
N HIS A 116 21.21 7.23 5.06
CA HIS A 116 21.42 8.66 4.89
C HIS A 116 20.20 9.50 5.28
N LEU A 117 18.99 9.05 4.95
CA LEU A 117 17.75 9.72 5.36
C LEU A 117 17.52 9.57 6.87
N LYS A 118 17.86 8.41 7.43
CA LYS A 118 17.75 8.16 8.87
C LYS A 118 18.66 9.08 9.70
N THR A 119 19.87 9.41 9.24
CA THR A 119 20.75 10.37 9.96
C THR A 119 20.18 11.78 10.00
N ARG A 120 19.17 12.07 9.17
CA ARG A 120 18.43 13.34 9.10
C ARG A 120 17.03 13.23 9.67
N ASP A 121 16.75 12.22 10.49
CA ASP A 121 15.42 11.94 11.09
C ASP A 121 14.28 11.82 10.06
N ILE A 122 14.58 11.33 8.86
CA ILE A 122 13.61 11.05 7.81
C ILE A 122 13.41 9.54 7.73
N SER A 123 12.19 9.09 8.05
CA SER A 123 11.85 7.67 7.97
C SER A 123 11.49 7.27 6.55
N SER A 124 12.40 6.55 5.89
CA SER A 124 12.14 5.83 4.64
C SER A 124 12.30 4.34 4.87
N VAL A 125 11.49 3.54 4.16
CA VAL A 125 11.41 2.09 4.38
C VAL A 125 11.33 1.35 3.05
N PHE A 126 11.85 0.12 2.99
CA PHE A 126 11.50 -0.80 1.90
C PHE A 126 10.01 -1.17 1.97
N HIS A 127 9.51 -1.88 0.96
CA HIS A 127 8.10 -2.27 0.92
C HIS A 127 7.83 -3.72 1.32
N TYR A 128 8.01 -4.67 0.41
CA TYR A 128 7.68 -6.08 0.64
C TYR A 128 8.84 -6.98 0.26
N LEU A 129 8.96 -8.09 0.99
CA LEU A 129 9.78 -9.23 0.58
C LEU A 129 8.95 -10.12 -0.36
N PRO A 130 9.55 -10.76 -1.38
CA PRO A 130 8.85 -11.70 -2.23
C PRO A 130 8.31 -12.87 -1.40
N LEU A 131 7.00 -13.14 -1.52
CA LEU A 131 6.33 -14.14 -0.67
C LEU A 131 6.90 -15.55 -0.85
N HIS A 132 7.32 -15.92 -2.07
CA HIS A 132 7.88 -17.24 -2.37
C HIS A 132 9.22 -17.48 -1.69
N LEU A 133 9.96 -16.41 -1.33
CA LEU A 133 11.22 -16.50 -0.58
C LEU A 133 11.03 -16.53 0.94
N SER A 134 9.84 -16.15 1.43
CA SER A 134 9.53 -16.20 2.86
C SER A 134 9.60 -17.63 3.41
N GLN A 135 9.75 -17.77 4.73
CA GLN A 135 9.77 -19.07 5.39
C GLN A 135 8.56 -19.93 5.03
N MET A 136 7.37 -19.34 4.99
CA MET A 136 6.14 -20.05 4.59
C MET A 136 6.10 -20.31 3.09
N GLY A 137 6.51 -19.36 2.25
CA GLY A 137 6.54 -19.53 0.80
C GLY A 137 7.40 -20.71 0.35
N ARG A 138 8.55 -20.90 0.99
CA ARG A 138 9.43 -22.06 0.75
C ARG A 138 8.78 -23.39 1.12
N GLN A 139 7.94 -23.43 2.16
CA GLN A 139 7.17 -24.63 2.51
C GLN A 139 6.12 -24.99 1.45
N PHE A 140 5.66 -24.01 0.66
CA PHE A 140 4.76 -24.22 -0.48
C PHE A 140 5.51 -24.38 -1.82
N GLY A 141 6.83 -24.59 -1.78
CA GLY A 141 7.64 -24.89 -2.96
C GLY A 141 8.29 -23.69 -3.64
N GLY A 142 8.23 -22.49 -3.04
CA GLY A 142 8.91 -21.31 -3.58
C GLY A 142 10.44 -21.38 -3.45
N ALA A 143 11.14 -20.90 -4.47
CA ALA A 143 12.60 -20.85 -4.53
C ALA A 143 13.12 -19.57 -5.21
N GLU A 144 14.38 -19.23 -4.94
CA GLU A 144 15.05 -18.12 -5.61
C GLU A 144 15.17 -18.37 -7.12
N GLY A 145 14.92 -17.35 -7.92
CA GLY A 145 14.90 -17.44 -9.37
C GLY A 145 13.53 -17.81 -9.96
N ASP A 146 12.53 -18.19 -9.15
CA ASP A 146 11.17 -18.45 -9.64
C ASP A 146 10.52 -17.18 -10.18
N CYS A 147 10.80 -16.03 -9.55
CA CYS A 147 10.22 -14.73 -9.88
C CYS A 147 11.29 -13.64 -9.93
N PRO A 148 12.22 -13.66 -10.92
CA PRO A 148 13.43 -12.82 -10.91
C PRO A 148 13.13 -11.31 -10.96
N VAL A 149 12.04 -10.91 -11.61
CA VAL A 149 11.60 -9.51 -11.64
C VAL A 149 11.10 -9.07 -10.26
N THR A 150 10.33 -9.91 -9.57
CA THR A 150 9.82 -9.62 -8.22
C THR A 150 10.97 -9.46 -7.22
N GLU A 151 11.95 -10.37 -7.28
CA GLU A 151 13.15 -10.37 -6.45
C GLU A 151 13.98 -9.10 -6.68
N SER A 152 14.27 -8.79 -7.95
CA SER A 152 15.01 -7.58 -8.31
C SER A 152 14.30 -6.29 -7.89
N LEU A 153 12.98 -6.22 -7.98
CA LEU A 153 12.22 -5.04 -7.58
C LEU A 153 12.12 -4.88 -6.06
N SER A 154 11.94 -5.97 -5.31
CA SER A 154 11.87 -5.90 -3.84
C SER A 154 13.15 -5.36 -3.21
N ASP A 155 14.30 -5.72 -3.79
CA ASP A 155 15.60 -5.32 -3.27
C ASP A 155 15.89 -3.83 -3.48
N ARG A 156 15.31 -3.25 -4.53
CA ARG A 156 15.63 -1.90 -4.99
C ARG A 156 14.59 -0.85 -4.63
N LEU A 157 13.37 -1.26 -4.26
CA LEU A 157 12.27 -0.34 -3.98
C LEU A 157 12.35 0.24 -2.55
N LEU A 158 12.31 1.57 -2.48
CA LEU A 158 12.24 2.37 -1.26
C LEU A 158 10.99 3.26 -1.28
N ARG A 159 10.33 3.44 -0.14
CA ARG A 159 9.17 4.34 0.02
C ARG A 159 9.56 5.57 0.84
N LEU A 160 9.14 6.74 0.38
CA LEU A 160 9.31 8.01 1.05
C LEU A 160 8.17 8.26 2.07
N PRO A 161 8.38 9.16 3.05
CA PRO A 161 7.31 9.64 3.92
C PRO A 161 6.13 10.14 3.08
N PHE A 162 4.95 9.56 3.31
CA PHE A 162 3.74 9.88 2.56
C PHE A 162 2.50 9.72 3.43
N TYR A 163 1.88 10.84 3.81
CA TYR A 163 0.65 10.89 4.60
C TYR A 163 -0.03 12.26 4.45
N ASN A 164 -1.35 12.34 4.66
CA ASN A 164 -2.15 13.53 4.29
C ASN A 164 -1.71 14.84 4.94
N ASN A 165 -1.14 14.79 6.15
CA ASN A 165 -0.72 15.98 6.89
C ASN A 165 0.76 16.34 6.64
N LEU A 166 1.42 15.71 5.66
CA LEU A 166 2.79 16.04 5.29
C LEU A 166 2.82 17.46 4.71
N THR A 167 3.57 18.34 5.36
CA THR A 167 3.64 19.75 4.96
C THR A 167 4.57 19.92 3.76
N GLU A 168 4.46 21.05 3.05
CA GLU A 168 5.39 21.37 1.97
C GLU A 168 6.84 21.55 2.49
N ALA A 169 7.00 22.12 3.69
CA ALA A 169 8.31 22.24 4.33
C ALA A 169 8.93 20.87 4.65
N ASP A 170 8.13 19.91 5.11
CA ASP A 170 8.60 18.53 5.32
C ASP A 170 8.97 17.86 4.00
N GLN A 171 8.17 18.05 2.95
CA GLN A 171 8.47 17.53 1.61
C GLN A 171 9.77 18.13 1.07
N ALA A 172 9.96 19.44 1.19
CA ALA A 172 11.18 20.14 0.78
C ALA A 172 12.40 19.61 1.52
N ARG A 173 12.30 19.35 2.83
CA ARG A 173 13.37 18.73 3.63
C ARG A 173 13.70 17.33 3.12
N VAL A 174 12.69 16.52 2.80
CA VAL A 174 12.91 15.17 2.23
C VAL A 174 13.60 15.27 0.86
N VAL A 175 13.09 16.12 -0.03
CA VAL A 175 13.67 16.33 -1.37
C VAL A 175 15.11 16.80 -1.30
N ALA A 176 15.41 17.81 -0.48
CA ALA A 176 16.77 18.33 -0.31
C ALA A 176 17.70 17.23 0.22
N SER A 177 17.26 16.47 1.21
CA SER A 177 18.04 15.36 1.77
C SER A 177 18.32 14.26 0.74
N ILE A 178 17.38 13.99 -0.17
CA ILE A 178 17.57 13.05 -1.28
C ILE A 178 18.57 13.61 -2.29
N LYS A 179 18.45 14.89 -2.67
CA LYS A 179 19.36 15.54 -3.63
C LYS A 179 20.80 15.63 -3.11
N ASP A 180 21.00 15.70 -1.80
CA ASP A 180 22.33 15.63 -1.19
C ASP A 180 22.97 14.23 -1.27
N PHE A 181 22.17 13.18 -1.50
CA PHE A 181 22.66 11.81 -1.62
C PHE A 181 23.15 11.54 -3.05
N HIS A 182 24.37 11.00 -3.17
CA HIS A 182 24.98 10.66 -4.45
C HIS A 182 25.19 9.13 -4.53
N PRO A 183 24.37 8.41 -5.29
CA PRO A 183 24.54 6.97 -5.49
C PRO A 183 25.90 6.64 -6.12
N GLY A 184 26.55 5.56 -5.67
CA GLY A 184 27.81 5.06 -6.21
C GLY A 184 29.09 5.76 -5.73
N SER A 185 29.00 6.66 -4.75
CA SER A 185 30.15 7.28 -4.06
C SER A 185 30.67 6.45 -2.89
#